data_AF-A0A269PHH5-F1
#
_entry.id   AF-A0A269PHH5-F1
#
_cell.length_a   1.000
_cell.length_b   1.000
_cell.length_c   1.000
_cell.angle_alpha   90.00
_cell.angle_beta   90.00
_cell.angle_gamma   90.00
#
_symmetry.space_group_name_H-M   'P 1'
#
loop_
_entity.id
_entity.type
_entity.pdbx_description
1 polymer ?
#
loop_
_entity_poly.entity_id
_entity_poly.type
_entity_poly.pdbx_seq_one_letter_code
_entity_poly.pdbx_strand_id
1 'polypeptide(L)'
;MSLVDFDIQQVWAQVSHNLQEAGGCRPKNSPWYLDKIDIELRDLGNEEFTEVSAIEELIIEKFTHGEPKIRAGATNVAELIGLSNITQRETREISQVLRKLFGEPVKRSTFKWVLPFPNQERLEVVMGIPGITKVR
;
A
#
# COMPACT_ATOMS: atom_id res chain seq x y z
N MET A 1 -31.82 2.42 -41.88
CA MET A 1 -30.53 2.11 -41.23
C MET A 1 -30.66 0.73 -40.61
N SER A 2 -30.14 -0.30 -41.28
CA SER A 2 -30.06 -1.64 -40.69
C SER A 2 -29.02 -1.59 -39.58
N LEU A 3 -29.37 -2.08 -38.40
CA LEU A 3 -28.40 -2.41 -37.37
C LEU A 3 -27.37 -3.32 -38.03
N VAL A 4 -26.10 -2.92 -38.02
CA VAL A 4 -25.02 -3.81 -38.43
C VAL A 4 -25.05 -4.95 -37.42
N ASP A 5 -25.56 -6.11 -37.83
CA ASP A 5 -25.50 -7.33 -37.04
C ASP A 5 -24.02 -7.68 -36.89
N PHE A 6 -23.44 -7.28 -35.75
CA PHE A 6 -22.08 -7.62 -35.39
C PHE A 6 -22.02 -9.11 -35.08
N ASP A 7 -21.47 -9.88 -36.00
CA ASP A 7 -21.23 -11.29 -35.78
C ASP A 7 -20.09 -11.45 -34.78
N ILE A 8 -20.47 -11.67 -33.52
CA ILE A 8 -19.53 -11.87 -32.43
C ILE A 8 -18.62 -13.08 -32.67
N GLN A 9 -19.07 -14.07 -33.46
CA GLN A 9 -18.25 -15.23 -33.80
C GLN A 9 -17.10 -14.83 -34.73
N GLN A 10 -17.34 -13.92 -35.67
CA GLN A 10 -16.28 -13.37 -36.53
C GLN A 10 -15.29 -12.51 -35.76
N VAL A 11 -15.77 -11.72 -34.79
CA VAL A 11 -14.90 -10.93 -33.91
C VAL A 11 -13.97 -11.86 -33.12
N TRP A 12 -14.50 -12.92 -32.52
CA TRP A 12 -13.69 -13.89 -31.77
C TRP A 12 -12.74 -14.69 -32.67
N ALA A 13 -13.16 -15.04 -33.88
CA ALA A 13 -12.29 -15.68 -34.87
C ALA A 13 -11.10 -14.79 -35.22
N GLN A 14 -11.32 -13.49 -35.44
CA GLN A 14 -10.26 -12.53 -35.73
C GLN A 14 -9.33 -12.31 -34.54
N VAL A 15 -9.87 -12.21 -33.32
CA VAL A 15 -9.07 -12.10 -32.08
C VAL A 15 -8.20 -13.34 -31.90
N SER A 16 -8.76 -14.55 -32.09
CA SER A 16 -8.02 -15.81 -32.02
C SER A 16 -6.91 -15.87 -33.07
N HIS A 17 -7.22 -15.50 -34.31
CA HIS A 17 -6.24 -15.46 -35.40
C HIS A 17 -5.11 -14.48 -35.11
N ASN A 18 -5.45 -13.25 -34.70
CA ASN A 18 -4.47 -12.23 -34.33
C ASN A 18 -3.58 -12.68 -33.17
N LEU A 19 -4.11 -13.39 -32.17
CA LEU A 19 -3.30 -13.86 -31.05
C LEU A 19 -2.41 -15.05 -31.41
N GLN A 20 -2.79 -15.86 -32.40
CA GLN A 20 -1.96 -16.93 -32.95
C GLN A 20 -0.87 -16.42 -33.91
N GLU A 21 -1.14 -15.33 -34.64
CA GLU A 21 -0.20 -14.74 -35.63
C GLU A 21 0.69 -13.64 -35.05
N ALA A 22 0.20 -12.82 -34.12
CA ALA A 22 0.92 -11.67 -33.57
C ALA A 22 2.06 -12.05 -32.60
N GLY A 23 2.35 -13.33 -32.40
CA GLY A 23 3.57 -13.78 -31.74
C GLY A 23 3.79 -13.12 -30.38
N GLY A 24 2.76 -13.04 -29.54
CA GLY A 24 2.90 -12.55 -28.18
C GLY A 24 3.76 -13.49 -27.35
N CYS A 25 5.08 -13.39 -27.46
CA CYS A 25 6.15 -14.11 -26.75
C CYS A 25 6.01 -15.64 -26.57
N ARG A 26 4.96 -16.26 -27.10
CA ARG A 26 4.61 -17.67 -26.91
C ARG A 26 4.73 -18.42 -28.23
N PRO A 27 5.31 -19.63 -28.22
CA PRO A 27 5.34 -20.50 -29.38
C PRO A 27 3.95 -20.78 -29.95
N LYS A 28 3.89 -20.99 -31.27
CA LYS A 28 2.68 -21.50 -31.95
C LYS A 28 2.25 -22.81 -31.27
N ASN A 29 0.98 -22.92 -30.86
CA ASN A 29 0.37 -24.01 -30.08
C ASN A 29 0.55 -23.99 -28.55
N SER A 30 1.01 -22.88 -27.95
CA SER A 30 0.94 -22.76 -26.49
C SER A 30 -0.51 -22.57 -26.00
N PRO A 31 -0.89 -23.19 -24.87
CA PRO A 31 -2.20 -22.95 -24.27
C PRO A 31 -2.34 -21.49 -23.83
N TRP A 32 -3.59 -21.02 -23.83
CA TRP A 32 -3.97 -19.65 -23.43
C TRP A 32 -4.10 -19.48 -21.91
N TYR A 33 -3.92 -20.58 -21.18
CA TYR A 33 -3.82 -20.61 -19.73
C TYR A 33 -2.36 -20.85 -19.33
N LEU A 34 -2.01 -20.45 -18.10
CA LEU A 34 -0.72 -20.79 -17.50
C LEU A 34 -0.73 -22.28 -17.17
N ASP A 35 0.28 -23.01 -17.63
CA ASP A 35 0.48 -24.37 -17.18
C ASP A 35 1.07 -24.39 -15.76
N LYS A 36 1.27 -25.58 -15.20
CA LYS A 36 1.78 -25.72 -13.84
C LYS A 36 3.18 -25.12 -13.68
N ILE A 37 4.02 -25.21 -14.70
CA ILE A 37 5.40 -24.69 -14.68
C ILE A 37 5.37 -23.16 -14.78
N ASP A 38 4.50 -22.60 -15.61
CA ASP A 38 4.25 -21.16 -15.70
C ASP A 38 3.75 -20.59 -14.36
N ILE A 39 2.86 -21.30 -13.67
CA ILE A 39 2.37 -20.93 -12.34
C ILE A 39 3.51 -20.98 -11.33
N GLU A 40 4.31 -22.05 -11.33
CA GLU A 40 5.46 -22.18 -10.44
C GLU A 40 6.53 -21.10 -10.70
N LEU A 41 6.79 -20.73 -11.97
CA LEU A 41 7.71 -19.64 -12.34
C LEU A 41 7.17 -18.27 -11.94
N ARG A 42 5.88 -18.01 -12.13
CA ARG A 42 5.21 -16.80 -11.62
C ARG A 42 5.32 -16.72 -10.11
N ASP A 43 5.10 -17.84 -9.43
CA ASP A 43 5.09 -17.91 -7.96
C ASP A 43 6.50 -17.81 -7.38
N LEU A 44 7.52 -18.36 -8.06
CA LEU A 44 8.94 -18.19 -7.72
C LEU A 44 9.37 -16.72 -7.77
N GLY A 45 8.82 -15.93 -8.71
CA GLY A 45 9.08 -14.50 -8.83
C GLY A 45 8.22 -13.63 -7.90
N ASN A 46 7.21 -14.21 -7.24
CA ASN A 46 6.30 -13.51 -6.34
C ASN A 46 6.71 -13.59 -4.86
N GLU A 47 7.83 -14.24 -4.52
CA GLU A 47 8.35 -14.29 -3.15
C GLU A 47 8.70 -12.89 -2.59
N GLU A 48 8.91 -11.90 -3.47
CA GLU A 48 9.15 -10.50 -3.11
C GLU A 48 7.91 -9.60 -3.23
N PHE A 49 6.70 -10.14 -3.47
CA PHE A 49 5.49 -9.32 -3.36
C PHE A 49 5.22 -9.00 -1.89
N THR A 50 5.93 -7.98 -1.40
CA THR A 50 5.61 -7.35 -0.14
C THR A 50 4.35 -6.52 -0.41
N GLU A 51 3.20 -6.95 0.10
CA GLU A 51 1.99 -6.15 0.06
C GLU A 51 2.33 -4.78 0.68
N VAL A 52 2.43 -3.76 -0.18
CA VAL A 52 2.81 -2.43 0.27
C VAL A 52 1.59 -1.85 0.97
N SER A 53 1.66 -1.79 2.30
CA SER A 53 0.61 -1.17 3.10
C SER A 53 0.55 0.31 2.75
N ALA A 54 -0.60 0.78 2.27
CA ALA A 54 -0.81 2.21 2.01
C ALA A 54 -0.57 3.06 3.28
N ILE A 55 -0.83 2.50 4.47
CA ILE A 55 -0.54 3.15 5.75
C ILE A 55 0.97 3.27 5.97
N GLU A 56 1.75 2.24 5.59
CA GLU A 56 3.20 2.28 5.67
C GLU A 56 3.80 3.39 4.81
N GLU A 57 3.34 3.52 3.56
CA GLU A 57 3.78 4.60 2.66
C GLU A 57 3.46 5.98 3.23
N LEU A 58 2.22 6.19 3.70
CA LEU A 58 1.78 7.47 4.27
C LEU A 58 2.60 7.85 5.51
N ILE A 59 2.95 6.89 6.36
CA ILE A 59 3.78 7.12 7.55
C ILE A 59 5.20 7.49 7.14
N ILE A 60 5.79 6.80 6.15
CA ILE A 60 7.15 7.10 5.66
C ILE A 60 7.21 8.49 5.04
N GLU A 61 6.22 8.85 4.22
CA GLU A 61 6.14 10.17 3.57
C GLU A 61 5.98 11.29 4.59
N LYS A 62 5.11 11.09 5.60
CA LYS A 62 4.82 12.12 6.60
C LYS A 62 5.95 12.28 7.61
N PHE A 63 6.62 11.20 8.01
CA PHE A 63 7.60 11.20 9.10
C PHE A 63 9.02 10.90 8.57
N THR A 64 9.63 11.84 7.86
CA THR A 64 11.05 11.72 7.49
C THR A 64 11.97 11.95 8.66
N HIS A 65 13.15 11.32 8.61
CA HIS A 65 14.14 11.39 9.68
C HIS A 65 14.58 12.83 9.95
N GLY A 66 14.44 13.29 11.20
CA GLY A 66 14.81 14.64 11.57
C GLY A 66 14.45 15.00 13.02
N GLU A 67 15.03 16.09 13.50
CA GLU A 67 14.61 16.78 14.71
C GLU A 67 13.72 17.98 14.33
N PRO A 68 12.76 18.38 15.17
CA PRO A 68 12.49 17.86 16.51
C PRO A 68 11.76 16.52 16.50
N LYS A 69 11.76 15.80 17.62
CA LYS A 69 10.93 14.59 17.81
C LYS A 69 9.65 14.88 18.60
N ILE A 70 8.62 14.10 18.35
CA ILE A 70 7.34 14.12 19.07
C ILE A 70 7.05 12.73 19.66
N ARG A 71 6.21 12.68 20.69
CA ARG A 71 5.58 11.44 21.17
C ARG A 71 4.11 11.44 20.78
N ALA A 72 3.71 10.40 20.06
CA ALA A 72 2.33 10.22 19.60
C ALA A 72 1.90 8.75 19.73
N GLY A 73 0.60 8.52 19.93
CA GLY A 73 -0.01 7.19 19.84
C GLY A 73 -0.52 6.90 18.42
N ALA A 74 -0.96 5.67 18.15
CA ALA A 74 -1.44 5.26 16.83
C ALA A 74 -2.60 6.13 16.30
N THR A 75 -3.53 6.52 17.18
CA THR A 75 -4.66 7.40 16.82
C THR A 75 -4.20 8.80 16.41
N ASN A 76 -3.25 9.37 17.16
CA ASN A 76 -2.67 10.67 16.84
C ASN A 76 -1.91 10.62 15.51
N VAL A 77 -1.22 9.51 15.24
CA VAL A 77 -0.51 9.30 13.97
C VAL A 77 -1.49 9.22 12.81
N ALA A 78 -2.62 8.54 12.99
CA ALA A 78 -3.68 8.49 11.98
C ALA A 78 -4.17 9.90 11.57
N GLU A 79 -4.42 10.77 12.56
CA GLU A 79 -4.84 12.15 12.30
C GLU A 79 -3.76 12.92 11.53
N LEU A 80 -2.47 12.73 11.88
CA LEU A 80 -1.35 13.39 11.22
C LEU A 80 -1.13 12.94 9.76
N ILE A 81 -1.45 11.69 9.45
CA ILE A 81 -1.42 11.17 8.07
C ILE A 81 -2.74 11.41 7.31
N GLY A 82 -3.69 12.15 7.90
CA GLY A 82 -4.94 12.55 7.24
C GLY A 82 -6.05 11.50 7.26
N LEU A 83 -5.92 10.44 8.06
CA LEU A 83 -6.99 9.46 8.26
C LEU A 83 -7.96 9.94 9.35
N SER A 84 -9.23 10.05 8.99
CA SER A 84 -10.33 10.35 9.90
C SER A 84 -11.22 9.12 10.10
N ASN A 85 -11.83 8.97 11.28
CA ASN A 85 -12.69 7.83 11.64
C ASN A 85 -12.02 6.45 11.54
N ILE A 86 -10.81 6.33 12.09
CA ILE A 86 -10.07 5.07 12.04
C ILE A 86 -10.79 3.89 12.69
N THR A 87 -10.71 2.75 12.02
CA THR A 87 -11.15 1.45 12.52
C THR A 87 -10.11 0.83 13.45
N GLN A 88 -10.51 -0.18 14.22
CA GLN A 88 -9.59 -0.95 15.05
C GLN A 88 -8.54 -1.70 14.21
N ARG A 89 -8.88 -2.11 12.98
CA ARG A 89 -7.95 -2.78 12.06
C ARG A 89 -6.82 -1.83 11.67
N GLU A 90 -7.15 -0.63 11.23
CA GLU A 90 -6.17 0.39 10.84
C GLU A 90 -5.32 0.83 12.03
N THR A 91 -5.91 0.98 13.22
CA THR A 91 -5.16 1.30 14.44
C THR A 91 -4.09 0.23 14.75
N ARG A 92 -4.42 -1.05 14.55
CA ARG A 92 -3.50 -2.17 14.75
C ARG A 92 -2.40 -2.18 13.70
N GLU A 93 -2.76 -1.91 12.44
CA GLU A 93 -1.82 -1.81 11.33
C GLU A 93 -0.83 -0.66 11.53
N ILE A 94 -1.31 0.54 11.87
CA ILE A 94 -0.47 1.69 12.25
C ILE A 94 0.49 1.28 13.37
N SER A 95 0.00 0.61 14.42
CA SER A 95 0.86 0.18 15.53
C SER A 95 1.95 -0.81 15.11
N GLN A 96 1.64 -1.71 14.17
CA GLN A 96 2.61 -2.67 13.61
C GLN A 96 3.65 -1.96 12.75
N VAL A 97 3.22 -1.04 11.89
CA VAL A 97 4.11 -0.22 11.05
C VAL A 97 5.02 0.66 11.92
N LEU A 98 4.47 1.33 12.93
CA LEU A 98 5.25 2.14 13.85
C LEU A 98 6.31 1.32 14.60
N ARG A 99 5.98 0.07 14.96
CA ARG A 99 6.94 -0.86 15.56
C ARG A 99 8.05 -1.26 14.57
N LYS A 100 7.69 -1.52 13.31
CA LYS A 100 8.63 -1.87 12.23
C LYS A 100 9.61 -0.74 11.95
N LEU A 101 9.11 0.51 11.87
CA LEU A 101 9.91 1.67 11.46
C LEU A 101 10.66 2.36 12.61
N PHE A 102 10.04 2.46 13.79
CA PHE A 102 10.55 3.28 14.90
C PHE A 102 10.82 2.49 16.19
N GLY A 103 10.62 1.17 16.17
CA GLY A 103 10.88 0.27 17.29
C GLY A 103 9.75 0.21 18.33
N GLU A 104 10.06 -0.33 19.51
CA GLU A 104 9.03 -0.58 20.53
C GLU A 104 8.46 0.72 21.15
N PRO A 105 7.16 0.76 21.44
CA PRO A 105 6.53 1.90 22.09
C PRO A 105 7.00 2.07 23.54
N VAL A 106 7.06 3.32 23.98
CA VAL A 106 7.24 3.67 25.39
C VAL A 106 5.92 3.51 26.11
N LYS A 107 5.84 2.54 27.02
CA LYS A 107 4.63 2.28 27.82
C LYS A 107 4.58 3.20 29.04
N ARG A 108 3.54 4.06 29.10
CA ARG A 108 3.14 4.78 30.32
C ARG A 108 1.70 4.40 30.66
N SER A 109 0.72 5.25 30.32
CA SER A 109 -0.72 4.94 30.39
C SER A 109 -1.26 4.38 29.07
N THR A 110 -0.73 4.87 27.94
CA THR A 110 -0.99 4.39 26.58
C THR A 110 0.33 4.14 25.86
N PHE A 111 0.31 3.29 24.83
CA PHE A 111 1.48 3.06 23.98
C PHE A 111 1.74 4.27 23.10
N LYS A 112 2.94 4.83 23.20
CA LYS A 112 3.38 5.98 22.39
C LYS A 112 4.74 5.72 21.78
N TRP A 113 4.94 6.20 20.56
CA TRP A 113 6.21 6.13 19.84
C TRP A 113 6.89 7.49 19.83
N VAL A 114 8.21 7.48 19.78
CA VAL A 114 9.01 8.67 19.51
C VAL A 114 9.19 8.77 18.00
N LEU A 115 8.57 9.78 17.40
CA LEU A 115 8.53 9.98 15.96
C LEU A 115 9.26 11.28 15.60
N PRO A 116 9.85 11.38 14.40
CA PRO A 116 10.25 12.65 13.84
C PRO A 116 9.07 13.63 13.77
N PHE A 117 9.35 14.93 13.67
CA PHE A 117 8.32 15.91 13.44
C PHE A 117 7.72 15.72 12.03
N PRO A 118 6.39 15.73 11.88
CA PRO A 118 5.75 15.49 10.59
C PRO A 118 6.08 16.60 9.59
N ASN A 119 6.30 16.20 8.34
CA ASN A 119 6.62 17.10 7.24
C ASN A 119 5.48 18.08 6.96
N GLN A 120 5.87 19.31 6.63
CA GLN A 120 4.96 20.38 6.18
C GLN A 120 3.89 20.81 7.21
N GLU A 121 3.97 20.30 8.44
CA GLU A 121 3.07 20.69 9.52
C GLU A 121 3.62 21.90 10.29
N ARG A 122 2.74 22.76 10.80
CA ARG A 122 3.13 23.80 11.75
C ARG A 122 3.18 23.22 13.15
N LEU A 123 4.18 23.62 13.94
CA LEU A 123 4.35 23.12 15.32
C LEU A 123 3.11 23.35 16.20
N GLU A 124 2.41 24.46 15.99
CA GLU A 124 1.15 24.80 16.66
C GLU A 124 0.03 23.79 16.36
N VAL A 125 -0.06 23.32 15.11
CA VAL A 125 -1.08 22.36 14.67
C VAL A 125 -0.83 21.00 15.31
N VAL A 126 0.42 20.51 15.23
CA VAL A 126 0.82 19.22 15.80
C VAL A 126 0.67 19.20 17.32
N MET A 127 1.05 20.28 17.99
CA MET A 127 0.92 20.41 19.44
C MET A 127 -0.53 20.68 19.89
N GLY A 128 -1.41 21.10 18.97
CA GLY A 128 -2.84 21.23 19.21
C GLY A 128 -3.58 19.88 19.30
N ILE A 129 -2.97 18.79 18.80
CA ILE A 129 -3.55 17.44 18.86
C ILE A 129 -3.43 16.89 20.29
N PRO A 130 -4.55 16.53 20.96
CA PRO A 130 -4.53 16.02 22.31
C PRO A 130 -3.62 14.80 22.47
N GLY A 131 -2.70 14.86 23.44
CA GLY A 131 -1.82 13.74 23.76
C GLY A 131 -0.52 13.67 22.97
N ILE A 132 -0.27 14.58 22.02
CA ILE A 132 1.07 14.76 21.44
C ILE A 132 1.95 15.58 22.38
N THR A 133 3.20 15.16 22.57
CA THR A 133 4.18 15.91 23.37
C THR A 133 5.52 16.01 22.66
N LYS A 134 6.12 17.20 22.61
CA LYS A 134 7.49 17.39 22.09
C LYS A 134 8.51 16.66 22.95
N VAL A 135 9.45 15.97 22.31
CA VAL A 135 10.63 15.38 22.96
C VAL A 135 11.74 16.44 22.98
N ARG A 136 12.40 16.58 24.14
CA ARG A 136 13.56 17.47 24.30
C ARG A 136 14.82 16.83 23.74
#